data_AF-A0A7N0V363-F1
#
_entry.id   AF-A0A7N0V363-F1
#
_cell.length_a   1.000
_cell.length_b   1.000
_cell.length_c   1.000
_cell.angle_alpha   90.00
_cell.angle_beta   90.00
_cell.angle_gamma   90.00
#
_symmetry.space_group_name_H-M   'P 1'
#
loop_
_entity.id
_entity.type
_entity.pdbx_description
1 polymer ?
#
loop_
_entity_poly.entity_id
_entity_poly.type
_entity_poly.pdbx_seq_one_letter_code
_entity_poly.pdbx_strand_id
1 'polypeptide(L)'
;MKYKFPPAGTSMDGLGAHTDKPLCVILFADQVSGLEVQTKDGRWLNLTVSPNSFVFMVGDPLMAWSNGRLHAVRTSGDNERYSIGTFLVPVEGTIIKPPKELVDEEHPQILRDFDYHEFINFSNTKEAMAIDSAKQIIAFAAIKWNK
;
A
#
# COMPACT_ATOMS: atom_id res chain seq x y z
N MET A 1 2.02 -7.39 -15.19
CA MET A 1 1.48 -8.44 -14.31
C MET A 1 0.24 -9.03 -14.97
N LYS A 2 0.14 -10.38 -15.00
CA LYS A 2 -1.07 -11.09 -15.42
C LYS A 2 -1.75 -11.63 -14.16
N TYR A 3 -2.99 -11.21 -13.92
CA TYR A 3 -3.83 -11.80 -12.89
C TYR A 3 -4.58 -12.97 -13.50
N LYS A 4 -4.57 -14.13 -12.84
CA LYS A 4 -5.33 -15.30 -13.29
C LYS A 4 -6.56 -15.43 -12.42
N PHE A 5 -7.72 -15.59 -13.04
CA PHE A 5 -8.89 -16.09 -12.33
C PHE A 5 -8.84 -17.63 -12.34
N PRO A 6 -9.08 -18.32 -11.23
CA PRO A 6 -9.04 -19.76 -11.23
C PRO A 6 -10.35 -20.35 -11.81
N PRO A 7 -10.36 -21.61 -12.26
CA PRO A 7 -11.58 -22.26 -12.76
C PRO A 7 -12.72 -22.22 -11.72
N ALA A 8 -13.96 -22.14 -12.18
CA ALA A 8 -15.14 -22.17 -11.32
C ALA A 8 -15.07 -23.33 -10.31
N GLY A 9 -15.17 -23.03 -9.02
CA GLY A 9 -15.09 -24.01 -7.93
C GLY A 9 -13.74 -24.13 -7.23
N THR A 10 -12.75 -23.27 -7.54
CA THR A 10 -11.47 -23.21 -6.82
C THR A 10 -11.29 -21.85 -6.14
N SER A 11 -11.04 -21.85 -4.82
CA SER A 11 -10.89 -20.64 -4.00
C SER A 11 -9.45 -20.09 -4.06
N MET A 12 -8.97 -19.76 -5.25
CA MET A 12 -7.80 -18.88 -5.34
C MET A 12 -8.30 -17.46 -5.56
N ASP A 13 -8.45 -16.72 -4.46
CA ASP A 13 -8.64 -15.27 -4.51
C ASP A 13 -7.49 -14.67 -5.34
N GLY A 14 -7.77 -13.69 -6.20
CA GLY A 14 -6.78 -13.15 -7.14
C GLY A 14 -5.57 -12.53 -6.44
N LEU A 15 -5.52 -11.21 -6.29
CA LEU A 15 -4.52 -10.57 -5.43
C LEU A 15 -5.19 -10.25 -4.09
N GLY A 16 -4.75 -10.89 -3.02
CA GLY A 16 -5.31 -10.67 -1.68
C GLY A 16 -5.23 -9.21 -1.25
N ALA A 17 -6.16 -8.80 -0.39
CA ALA A 17 -6.30 -7.41 0.04
C ALA A 17 -5.05 -6.90 0.78
N HIS A 18 -4.30 -5.96 0.18
CA HIS A 18 -3.02 -5.48 0.71
C HIS A 18 -2.79 -3.98 0.45
N THR A 19 -1.86 -3.37 1.17
CA THR A 19 -1.27 -2.07 0.82
C THR A 19 0.10 -2.25 0.19
N ASP A 20 0.49 -1.32 -0.67
CA ASP A 20 1.78 -1.34 -1.33
C ASP A 20 2.92 -0.99 -0.37
N LYS A 21 3.98 -1.79 -0.39
CA LYS A 21 5.22 -1.53 0.37
C LYS A 21 6.20 -0.58 -0.34
N PRO A 22 6.24 -0.48 -1.68
CA PRO A 22 6.91 0.63 -2.36
C PRO A 22 6.32 2.00 -1.98
N LEU A 23 7.03 3.09 -2.28
CA LEU A 23 6.59 4.46 -1.96
C LEU A 23 5.25 4.78 -2.65
N CYS A 24 5.16 4.48 -3.94
CA CYS A 24 3.93 4.57 -4.74
C CYS A 24 4.03 3.72 -6.00
N VAL A 25 2.91 3.56 -6.69
CA VAL A 25 2.83 2.88 -7.99
C VAL A 25 2.02 3.71 -8.98
N ILE A 26 2.49 3.71 -10.24
CA ILE A 26 1.73 4.13 -11.41
C ILE A 26 1.28 2.86 -12.12
N LEU A 27 -0.03 2.65 -12.22
CA LEU A 27 -0.63 1.45 -12.79
C LEU A 27 -1.37 1.79 -14.08
N PHE A 28 -0.96 1.14 -15.16
CA PHE A 28 -1.72 1.04 -16.41
C PHE A 28 -2.44 -0.30 -16.41
N ALA A 29 -3.76 -0.29 -16.38
CA ALA A 29 -4.57 -1.51 -16.49
C ALA A 29 -5.26 -1.54 -17.86
N ASP A 30 -5.55 -2.74 -18.36
CA ASP A 30 -6.52 -2.89 -19.43
C ASP A 30 -7.92 -2.44 -18.97
N GLN A 31 -8.90 -2.46 -19.87
CA GLN A 31 -10.27 -2.04 -19.56
C GLN A 31 -11.07 -3.13 -18.84
N VAL A 32 -10.42 -4.20 -18.37
CA VAL A 32 -11.10 -5.26 -17.63
C VAL A 32 -11.23 -4.85 -16.17
N SER A 33 -12.48 -4.83 -15.70
CA SER A 33 -12.82 -4.59 -14.30
C SER A 33 -12.11 -5.58 -13.37
N GLY A 34 -11.83 -5.18 -12.13
CA GLY A 34 -11.25 -6.07 -11.12
C GLY A 34 -9.98 -5.58 -10.44
N LEU A 35 -9.66 -4.30 -10.57
CA LEU A 35 -8.90 -3.59 -9.54
C LEU A 35 -9.91 -3.07 -8.51
N GLU A 36 -9.84 -3.56 -7.29
CA GLU A 36 -10.65 -3.02 -6.20
C GLU A 36 -9.81 -2.12 -5.31
N VAL A 37 -10.36 -1.00 -4.86
CA VAL A 37 -9.74 -0.10 -3.87
C VAL A 37 -10.63 0.07 -2.67
N GLN A 38 -10.05 0.07 -1.47
CA GLN A 38 -10.78 0.34 -0.25
C GLN A 38 -10.79 1.85 0.04
N THR A 39 -11.97 2.40 0.30
CA THR A 39 -12.15 3.77 0.78
C THR A 39 -11.78 3.88 2.27
N LYS A 40 -11.61 5.12 2.76
CA LYS A 40 -11.28 5.38 4.17
C LYS A 40 -12.34 4.84 5.15
N ASP A 41 -13.60 4.78 4.74
CA ASP A 41 -14.72 4.20 5.49
C ASP A 41 -14.87 2.67 5.31
N GLY A 42 -13.88 2.02 4.67
CA GLY A 42 -13.80 0.56 4.58
C GLY A 42 -14.58 -0.08 3.45
N ARG A 43 -15.27 0.71 2.61
CA ARG A 43 -16.02 0.20 1.45
C ARG A 43 -15.08 -0.14 0.30
N TRP A 44 -15.36 -1.21 -0.40
CA TRP A 44 -14.64 -1.61 -1.60
C TRP A 44 -15.29 -1.01 -2.84
N LEU A 45 -14.48 -0.40 -3.69
CA LEU A 45 -14.88 0.17 -4.98
C LEU A 45 -14.14 -0.57 -6.09
N ASN A 46 -14.88 -1.07 -7.07
CA ASN A 46 -14.28 -1.62 -8.28
C ASN A 46 -13.93 -0.46 -9.23
N LEU A 47 -12.67 -0.39 -9.65
CA LEU A 47 -12.15 0.61 -10.56
C LEU A 47 -12.04 0.05 -11.98
N THR A 48 -12.75 0.70 -12.90
CA THR A 48 -12.47 0.58 -14.34
C THR A 48 -11.64 1.79 -14.75
N VAL A 49 -10.42 1.56 -15.18
CA VAL A 49 -9.49 2.63 -15.61
C VAL A 49 -9.81 3.01 -17.03
N SER A 50 -10.09 4.28 -17.33
CA SER A 50 -10.39 4.72 -18.70
C SER A 50 -9.21 4.48 -19.67
N PRO A 51 -9.46 4.37 -20.98
CA PRO A 51 -8.38 4.26 -21.96
C PRO A 51 -7.45 5.47 -21.86
N ASN A 52 -6.15 5.24 -22.02
CA ASN A 52 -5.09 6.25 -21.96
C ASN A 52 -4.95 6.96 -20.60
N SER A 53 -5.56 6.42 -19.55
CA SER A 53 -5.38 6.85 -18.16
C SER A 53 -4.47 5.89 -17.41
N PHE A 54 -3.96 6.37 -16.27
CA PHE A 54 -3.25 5.55 -15.29
C PHE A 54 -3.81 5.83 -13.89
N VAL A 55 -3.58 4.89 -12.98
CA VAL A 55 -3.89 5.05 -11.56
C VAL A 55 -2.59 5.31 -10.82
N PHE A 56 -2.54 6.38 -10.04
CA PHE A 56 -1.48 6.59 -9.05
C PHE A 56 -1.97 6.12 -7.69
N MET A 57 -1.25 5.19 -7.06
CA MET A 57 -1.58 4.66 -5.74
C MET A 57 -0.46 4.95 -4.76
N VAL A 58 -0.85 5.41 -3.57
CA VAL A 58 0.04 5.72 -2.44
C VAL A 58 0.33 4.42 -1.70
N GLY A 59 1.60 4.15 -1.43
CA GLY A 59 2.03 3.04 -0.57
C GLY A 59 2.31 3.47 0.88
N ASP A 60 2.60 2.49 1.72
CA ASP A 60 2.84 2.67 3.15
C ASP A 60 3.92 3.72 3.46
N PRO A 61 5.10 3.72 2.80
CA PRO A 61 6.15 4.69 3.11
C PRO A 61 5.75 6.12 2.77
N LEU A 62 4.95 6.34 1.73
CA LEU A 62 4.51 7.69 1.35
C LEU A 62 3.43 8.21 2.29
N MET A 63 2.55 7.33 2.78
CA MET A 63 1.63 7.66 3.88
C MET A 63 2.42 8.12 5.12
N ALA A 64 3.44 7.37 5.53
CA ALA A 64 4.28 7.72 6.67
C ALA A 64 5.06 9.03 6.45
N TRP A 65 5.68 9.20 5.29
CA TRP A 65 6.38 10.43 4.91
C TRP A 65 5.45 11.64 4.87
N SER A 66 4.19 11.48 4.46
CA SER A 66 3.22 12.57 4.44
C SER A 66 2.59 12.89 5.80
N ASN A 67 3.07 12.26 6.89
CA ASN A 67 2.46 12.30 8.23
C ASN A 67 0.96 11.95 8.20
N GLY A 68 0.56 10.96 7.40
CA GLY A 68 -0.83 10.50 7.27
C GLY A 68 -1.75 11.39 6.42
N ARG A 69 -1.22 12.46 5.79
CA ARG A 69 -2.02 13.33 4.90
C ARG A 69 -2.44 12.61 3.62
N LEU A 70 -1.61 11.69 3.14
CA LEU A 70 -1.92 10.76 2.05
C LEU A 70 -2.31 9.40 2.65
N HIS A 71 -3.28 8.71 2.03
CA HIS A 71 -3.77 7.42 2.50
C HIS A 71 -3.17 6.29 1.65
N ALA A 72 -2.52 5.32 2.30
CA ALA A 72 -2.06 4.11 1.62
C ALA A 72 -3.28 3.34 1.08
N VAL A 73 -3.27 3.06 -0.22
CA VAL A 73 -4.44 2.45 -0.87
C VAL A 73 -4.40 0.95 -0.66
N ARG A 74 -5.46 0.40 -0.06
CA ARG A 74 -5.66 -1.04 0.00
C ARG A 74 -6.26 -1.51 -1.31
N THR A 75 -5.65 -2.51 -1.95
CA THR A 75 -6.11 -3.05 -3.22
C THR A 75 -6.38 -4.54 -3.17
N SER A 76 -7.27 -5.00 -4.04
CA SER A 76 -7.63 -6.41 -4.26
C SER A 76 -7.85 -6.63 -5.76
N GLY A 77 -7.95 -7.89 -6.18
CA GLY A 77 -8.44 -8.18 -7.53
C GLY A 77 -9.11 -9.53 -7.69
N ASP A 78 -10.17 -9.55 -8.49
CA ASP A 78 -11.15 -10.63 -8.60
C ASP A 78 -11.36 -11.14 -10.04
N ASN A 79 -10.62 -10.62 -11.02
CA ASN A 79 -10.77 -10.96 -12.45
C ASN A 79 -9.43 -11.14 -13.16
N GLU A 80 -9.42 -11.97 -14.22
CA GLU A 80 -8.28 -12.08 -15.13
C GLU A 80 -8.10 -10.77 -15.91
N ARG A 81 -6.95 -10.11 -15.70
CA ARG A 81 -6.61 -8.84 -16.35
C ARG A 81 -5.12 -8.69 -16.53
N TYR A 82 -4.74 -7.79 -17.43
CA TYR A 82 -3.37 -7.36 -17.62
C TYR A 82 -3.17 -5.95 -17.09
N SER A 83 -2.02 -5.75 -16.46
CA SER A 83 -1.57 -4.41 -16.07
C SER A 83 -0.07 -4.27 -16.17
N ILE A 84 0.40 -3.04 -16.28
CA ILE A 84 1.80 -2.64 -16.16
C ILE A 84 1.88 -1.71 -14.95
N GLY A 85 2.67 -2.10 -13.96
CA GLY A 85 2.94 -1.29 -12.77
C GLY A 85 4.36 -0.77 -12.81
N THR A 86 4.53 0.53 -12.59
CA THR A 86 5.82 1.17 -12.33
C THR A 86 5.87 1.58 -10.87
N PHE A 87 6.76 0.95 -10.12
CA PHE A 87 6.88 1.13 -8.68
C PHE A 87 8.04 2.07 -8.36
N LEU A 88 7.78 3.08 -7.54
CA LEU A 88 8.83 3.92 -6.98
C LEU A 88 9.26 3.33 -5.66
N VAL A 89 10.53 2.92 -5.58
CA VAL A 89 11.10 2.26 -4.41
C VAL A 89 12.20 3.16 -3.83
N PRO A 90 12.16 3.48 -2.53
CA PRO A 90 13.26 4.20 -1.88
C PRO A 90 14.59 3.45 -2.02
N VAL A 91 15.68 4.20 -2.22
CA VAL A 91 17.03 3.63 -2.29
C VAL A 91 17.47 3.07 -0.94
N GLU A 92 18.46 2.19 -0.95
CA GLU A 92 19.05 1.64 0.27
C GLU A 92 19.57 2.73 1.21
N GLY A 93 19.30 2.56 2.52
CA GLY A 93 19.61 3.55 3.56
C GLY A 93 18.65 4.74 3.62
N THR A 94 17.55 4.75 2.84
CA THR A 94 16.56 5.84 2.93
C THR A 94 15.80 5.77 4.25
N ILE A 95 15.95 6.83 5.05
CA ILE A 95 15.13 7.05 6.24
C ILE A 95 13.81 7.71 5.85
N ILE A 96 12.71 7.01 6.10
CA ILE A 96 11.36 7.53 5.98
C ILE A 96 11.05 8.33 7.24
N LYS A 97 10.84 9.64 7.05
CA LYS A 97 10.47 10.59 8.09
C LYS A 97 9.61 11.71 7.51
N PRO A 98 8.66 12.26 8.27
CA PRO A 98 7.86 13.36 7.78
C PRO A 98 8.70 14.65 7.63
N PRO A 99 8.45 15.47 6.59
CA PRO A 99 8.93 16.85 6.55
C PRO A 99 8.46 17.62 7.79
N LYS A 100 9.30 18.53 8.29
CA LYS A 100 9.01 19.30 9.51
C LYS A 100 7.76 20.15 9.36
N GLU A 101 7.48 20.59 8.13
CA GLU A 101 6.31 21.39 7.75
C GLU A 101 4.99 20.61 7.85
N LEU A 102 5.06 19.27 7.93
CA LEU A 102 3.88 18.42 8.07
C LEU A 102 3.64 17.97 9.52
N VAL A 103 4.51 18.39 10.46
CA VAL A 103 4.46 18.04 11.88
C VAL A 103 4.32 19.31 12.72
N ASP A 104 3.19 19.44 13.40
CA ASP A 104 2.86 20.58 14.26
C ASP A 104 2.02 20.12 15.46
N GLU A 105 1.56 21.06 16.30
CA GLU A 105 0.76 20.74 17.49
C GLU A 105 -0.60 20.12 17.14
N GLU A 106 -1.19 20.47 15.99
CA GLU A 106 -2.45 19.91 15.52
C GLU A 106 -2.25 18.56 14.80
N HIS A 107 -1.08 18.35 14.20
CA HIS A 107 -0.68 17.17 13.44
C HIS A 107 0.62 16.58 13.99
N PRO A 108 0.60 15.99 15.21
CA PRO A 108 1.79 15.36 15.76
C PRO A 108 2.26 14.21 14.88
N GLN A 109 3.56 13.89 14.96
CA GLN A 109 4.14 12.80 14.19
C GLN A 109 3.46 11.46 14.54
N ILE A 110 2.99 10.74 13.52
CA ILE A 110 2.17 9.53 13.71
C ILE A 110 2.96 8.22 13.82
N LEU A 111 4.18 8.19 13.28
CA LEU A 111 5.07 7.02 13.24
C LEU A 111 6.51 7.48 13.51
N ARG A 112 7.31 6.64 14.17
CA ARG A 112 8.75 6.90 14.35
C ARG A 112 9.46 6.95 13.00
N ASP A 113 10.56 7.69 12.90
CA ASP A 113 11.46 7.61 11.75
C ASP A 113 12.01 6.18 11.62
N PHE A 114 12.14 5.69 10.38
CA PHE A 114 12.60 4.33 10.15
C PHE A 114 13.35 4.16 8.82
N ASP A 115 14.23 3.16 8.76
CA ASP A 115 14.87 2.76 7.51
C ASP A 115 13.92 1.91 6.65
N TYR A 116 13.79 2.26 5.37
CA TYR A 116 12.88 1.59 4.45
C TYR A 116 13.19 0.09 4.28
N HIS A 117 14.47 -0.31 4.21
CA HIS A 117 14.84 -1.71 4.02
C HIS A 117 14.61 -2.54 5.28
N GLU A 118 14.81 -1.96 6.46
CA GLU A 118 14.40 -2.62 7.71
C GLU A 118 12.89 -2.90 7.73
N PHE A 119 12.07 -1.96 7.25
CA PHE A 119 10.63 -2.16 7.13
C PHE A 119 10.29 -3.29 6.14
N ILE A 120 10.93 -3.31 4.96
CA ILE A 120 10.72 -4.38 3.97
C ILE A 120 11.12 -5.73 4.54
N ASN A 121 12.28 -5.83 5.19
CA ASN A 121 12.75 -7.05 5.83
C ASN A 121 11.76 -7.52 6.91
N PHE A 122 11.26 -6.61 7.75
CA PHE A 122 10.21 -6.91 8.71
C PHE A 122 8.94 -7.42 8.02
N SER A 123 8.46 -6.76 6.97
CA SER A 123 7.20 -7.10 6.28
C SER A 123 7.20 -8.51 5.65
N ASN A 124 8.38 -9.03 5.34
CA ASN A 124 8.60 -10.37 4.78
C ASN A 124 8.78 -11.47 5.85
N THR A 125 8.79 -11.12 7.15
CA THR A 125 8.82 -12.12 8.24
C THR A 125 7.48 -12.86 8.35
N LYS A 126 7.50 -14.09 8.87
CA LYS A 126 6.25 -14.87 9.07
C LYS A 126 5.30 -14.17 10.04
N GLU A 127 5.87 -13.55 11.07
CA GLU A 127 5.16 -12.79 12.08
C GLU A 127 4.44 -11.58 11.46
N ALA A 128 5.12 -10.82 10.60
CA ALA A 128 4.51 -9.68 9.92
C ALA A 128 3.49 -10.09 8.85
N MET A 129 3.72 -11.19 8.12
CA MET A 129 2.77 -11.72 7.14
C MET A 129 1.46 -12.22 7.79
N ALA A 130 1.47 -12.55 9.08
CA ALA A 130 0.26 -12.85 9.84
C ALA A 130 -0.54 -11.60 10.27
N ILE A 131 0.06 -10.41 10.15
CA ILE A 131 -0.58 -9.13 10.41
C ILE A 131 -1.27 -8.67 9.11
N ASP A 132 -2.48 -8.09 9.25
CA ASP A 132 -3.14 -7.41 8.14
C ASP A 132 -2.17 -6.42 7.46
N SER A 133 -2.03 -6.50 6.14
CA SER A 133 -1.01 -5.76 5.40
C SER A 133 -1.04 -4.25 5.69
N ALA A 134 -2.23 -3.65 5.86
CA ALA A 134 -2.37 -2.23 6.15
C ALA A 134 -1.89 -1.84 7.57
N LYS A 135 -1.72 -2.82 8.47
CA LYS A 135 -1.26 -2.61 9.84
C LYS A 135 0.22 -2.91 10.04
N GLN A 136 0.91 -3.49 9.05
CA GLN A 136 2.32 -3.86 9.19
C GLN A 136 3.22 -2.65 9.46
N ILE A 137 3.02 -1.52 8.78
CA ILE A 137 3.83 -0.32 9.00
C ILE A 137 3.62 0.26 10.42
N ILE A 138 2.39 0.17 10.94
CA ILE A 138 2.09 0.59 12.32
C ILE A 138 2.76 -0.38 13.30
N ALA A 139 2.67 -1.69 13.07
CA ALA A 139 3.33 -2.69 13.92
C ALA A 139 4.86 -2.48 13.97
N PHE A 140 5.46 -2.04 12.86
CA PHE A 140 6.88 -1.77 12.75
C PHE A 140 7.30 -0.42 13.37
N ALA A 141 6.56 0.65 13.07
CA ALA A 141 6.95 2.03 13.31
C ALA A 141 6.08 2.79 14.34
N ALA A 142 5.20 2.11 15.07
CA ALA A 142 4.43 2.75 16.14
C ALA A 142 5.34 3.42 17.17
N ILE A 143 4.99 4.65 17.54
CA ILE A 143 5.63 5.39 18.63
C ILE A 143 5.18 4.75 19.95
N LYS A 144 6.13 4.16 20.68
CA LYS A 144 5.88 3.66 22.04
C LYS A 144 6.12 4.79 23.02
N TRP A 145 5.05 5.34 23.57
CA TRP A 145 5.14 6.26 24.70
C TRP A 145 5.40 5.43 25.96
N ASN A 146 6.59 5.59 26.55
CA ASN A 146 6.80 5.10 27.91
C ASN A 146 5.94 5.96 28.85
N LYS A 147 4.98 5.32 29.52
CA LYS A 147 4.29 5.89 30.69
C LYS A 147 5.16 5.70 31.92
#